data_AF-A0A1R3JIT9-F1
#
_entry.id   AF-A0A1R3JIT9-F1
#
_cell.length_a   1.000
_cell.length_b   1.000
_cell.length_c   1.000
_cell.angle_alpha   90.00
_cell.angle_beta   90.00
_cell.angle_gamma   90.00
#
_symmetry.space_group_name_H-M   'P 1'
#
loop_
_entity.id
_entity.type
_entity.pdbx_description
1 polymer ?
#
loop_
_entity_poly.entity_id
_entity_poly.type
_entity_poly.pdbx_seq_one_letter_code
_entity_poly.pdbx_strand_id
1 'polypeptide(L)'
;MATSSSALGTTISPVKLGNPRSSLNLFSSKTNSFLSLPLKNLPSLSSQNYKLFPNTFSVPKRSFSCKSQATDPSDHNSTPNKVQELYIYELNERDRGSPAYLRLSQKQVNSLGDLVPFSNKLYTGDLEKRVGITSGICILIEHKPEKKGDRYEAIYSFYFGDYGHIAVQGPYLTYEDTYLAITGGSGIFEGVSGQVKLQQIVFPFKIFYTFYLKGIGELPAELVCKPVEPHPGVEATPAAKACEPHATIPNFTN
;
A
#
# COMPACT_ATOMS: atom_id res chain seq x y z
N MET A 1 16.23 52.41 42.69
CA MET A 1 15.04 52.86 43.46
C MET A 1 13.85 52.10 42.88
N ALA A 2 13.19 51.11 43.50
CA ALA A 2 12.81 50.84 44.90
C ALA A 2 11.39 51.34 45.27
N THR A 3 10.40 50.45 45.10
CA THR A 3 9.09 50.26 45.79
C THR A 3 8.52 48.94 45.20
N SER A 4 8.07 47.88 45.89
CA SER A 4 7.57 47.61 47.26
C SER A 4 6.20 48.27 47.54
N SER A 5 5.14 47.61 48.04
CA SER A 5 4.83 46.19 48.32
C SER A 5 3.31 46.04 48.60
N SER A 6 2.73 44.83 48.53
CA SER A 6 1.87 44.24 49.60
C SER A 6 1.08 43.00 49.13
N ALA A 7 0.79 42.09 50.06
CA ALA A 7 0.04 40.84 49.87
C ALA A 7 -0.68 40.45 51.17
N LEU A 8 -1.81 39.73 51.06
CA LEU A 8 -2.54 38.90 52.06
C LEU A 8 -3.77 38.32 51.28
N GLY A 9 -4.21 37.06 51.39
CA GLY A 9 -4.45 36.22 52.58
C GLY A 9 -5.95 36.36 52.98
N THR A 10 -6.79 35.32 53.15
CA THR A 10 -6.56 33.87 53.34
C THR A 10 -7.86 33.05 53.12
N THR A 11 -7.75 31.78 52.69
CA THR A 11 -8.62 30.57 52.93
C THR A 11 -10.12 30.65 53.31
N ILE A 12 -10.91 29.67 52.81
CA ILE A 12 -11.65 28.65 53.61
C ILE A 12 -11.97 27.41 52.74
N SER A 13 -12.05 26.23 53.38
CA SER A 13 -12.07 24.87 52.78
C SER A 13 -13.51 24.25 52.71
N PRO A 14 -13.71 23.02 52.18
CA PRO A 14 -15.02 22.59 51.64
C PRO A 14 -15.99 21.95 52.64
N VAL A 15 -17.28 21.95 52.28
CA VAL A 15 -18.35 21.23 52.98
C VAL A 15 -18.65 19.89 52.29
N LYS A 16 -19.00 18.89 53.11
CA LYS A 16 -19.05 17.46 52.80
C LYS A 16 -20.42 16.89 53.17
N LEU A 17 -21.05 16.13 52.26
CA LEU A 17 -22.26 15.33 52.49
C LEU A 17 -22.21 14.15 51.49
N GLY A 18 -22.59 12.91 51.79
CA GLY A 18 -23.05 12.29 53.04
C GLY A 18 -23.62 10.90 52.67
N ASN A 19 -22.97 9.81 53.10
CA ASN A 19 -23.23 8.45 52.60
C ASN A 19 -23.95 7.57 53.64
N PRO A 20 -24.82 6.64 53.22
CA PRO A 20 -24.95 5.33 53.88
C PRO A 20 -24.83 4.17 52.85
N ARG A 21 -23.91 3.20 53.00
CA ARG A 21 -24.10 1.92 53.74
C ARG A 21 -25.50 1.29 53.54
N SER A 22 -25.69 0.02 53.14
CA SER A 22 -24.79 -1.12 52.84
C SER A 22 -25.57 -2.14 51.94
N SER A 23 -25.15 -3.38 51.58
CA SER A 23 -24.05 -4.27 52.01
C SER A 23 -23.75 -5.37 50.95
N LEU A 24 -22.60 -6.05 51.10
CA LEU A 24 -22.27 -7.45 50.73
C LEU A 24 -23.28 -8.26 49.86
N ASN A 25 -22.86 -8.73 48.66
CA ASN A 25 -22.35 -10.11 48.51
C ASN A 25 -21.97 -10.56 47.07
N LEU A 26 -21.06 -11.54 47.06
CA LEU A 26 -20.81 -12.60 46.06
C LEU A 26 -20.30 -12.29 44.63
N PHE A 27 -19.11 -12.82 44.40
CA PHE A 27 -18.49 -13.29 43.15
C PHE A 27 -19.45 -13.66 41.99
N SER A 28 -19.11 -13.18 40.79
CA SER A 28 -19.06 -14.05 39.60
C SER A 28 -18.09 -13.48 38.55
N SER A 29 -16.93 -14.12 38.42
CA SER A 29 -16.06 -13.97 37.26
C SER A 29 -16.73 -14.63 36.06
N LYS A 30 -17.22 -13.85 35.09
CA LYS A 30 -17.66 -14.40 33.79
C LYS A 30 -16.45 -14.85 32.99
N THR A 31 -16.07 -16.11 33.19
CA THR A 31 -15.27 -16.85 32.23
C THR A 31 -16.06 -17.00 30.93
N ASN A 32 -15.48 -16.56 29.81
CA ASN A 32 -15.99 -16.93 28.49
C ASN A 32 -15.66 -18.40 28.25
N SER A 33 -16.55 -19.29 28.70
CA SER A 33 -16.48 -20.71 28.40
C SER A 33 -16.63 -20.91 26.89
N PHE A 34 -15.60 -21.47 26.26
CA PHE A 34 -15.69 -21.98 24.89
C PHE A 34 -16.85 -22.98 24.81
N LEU A 35 -17.82 -22.71 23.94
CA LEU A 35 -18.88 -23.68 23.63
C LEU A 35 -18.29 -24.82 22.80
N SER A 36 -17.93 -25.91 23.47
CA SER A 36 -17.53 -27.16 22.82
C SER A 36 -18.72 -27.78 22.09
N LEU A 37 -18.78 -27.60 20.77
CA LEU A 37 -19.72 -28.31 19.90
C LEU A 37 -19.40 -29.82 19.91
N PRO A 38 -20.36 -30.71 20.22
CA PRO A 38 -20.11 -32.14 20.23
C PRO A 38 -20.05 -32.68 18.79
N LEU A 39 -18.84 -32.95 18.29
CA LEU A 39 -18.62 -33.60 17.00
C LEU A 39 -19.10 -35.06 17.06
N LYS A 40 -20.34 -35.32 16.66
CA LYS A 40 -20.90 -36.68 16.54
C LYS A 40 -20.94 -37.11 15.08
N ASN A 41 -20.24 -38.22 14.82
CA ASN A 41 -20.35 -39.12 13.66
C ASN A 41 -20.08 -38.53 12.26
N LEU A 42 -18.83 -38.67 11.81
CA LEU A 42 -18.52 -38.79 10.38
C LEU A 42 -19.10 -40.12 9.86
N PRO A 43 -19.90 -40.14 8.78
CA PRO A 43 -20.11 -41.34 8.00
C PRO A 43 -18.89 -41.61 7.11
N SER A 44 -18.43 -42.86 7.10
CA SER A 44 -17.37 -43.31 6.19
C SER A 44 -17.85 -43.26 4.74
N LEU A 45 -17.04 -42.72 3.82
CA LEU A 45 -17.29 -42.88 2.39
C LEU A 45 -17.10 -44.35 2.01
N SER A 46 -18.20 -45.04 1.73
CA SER A 46 -18.16 -46.32 1.03
C SER A 46 -18.00 -46.08 -0.47
N SER A 47 -17.15 -46.88 -1.11
CA SER A 47 -16.94 -46.86 -2.55
C SER A 47 -18.15 -47.46 -3.29
N GLN A 48 -19.01 -46.60 -3.84
CA GLN A 48 -20.06 -47.02 -4.79
C GLN A 48 -19.75 -46.53 -6.21
N ASN A 49 -19.60 -47.48 -7.12
CA ASN A 49 -19.40 -47.24 -8.54
C ASN A 49 -20.71 -46.78 -9.20
N TYR A 50 -20.83 -45.50 -9.54
CA TYR A 50 -21.97 -45.01 -10.32
C TYR A 50 -21.71 -45.21 -11.82
N LYS A 51 -22.56 -46.04 -12.45
CA LYS A 51 -22.58 -46.24 -13.90
C LYS A 51 -23.11 -44.99 -14.58
N LEU A 52 -22.37 -44.46 -15.55
CA LEU A 52 -22.80 -43.32 -16.36
C LEU A 52 -23.85 -43.74 -17.40
N PHE A 53 -25.01 -43.09 -17.38
CA PHE A 53 -25.96 -43.09 -18.51
C PHE A 53 -25.83 -41.75 -19.26
N PRO A 54 -25.80 -41.73 -20.60
CA PRO A 54 -25.64 -40.50 -21.36
C PRO A 54 -26.99 -39.79 -21.54
N ASN A 55 -27.10 -38.55 -21.05
CA ASN A 55 -28.21 -37.67 -21.40
C ASN A 55 -27.69 -36.45 -22.16
N THR A 56 -28.16 -36.30 -23.41
CA THR A 56 -27.87 -35.20 -24.31
C THR A 56 -28.53 -33.90 -23.85
N PHE A 57 -27.73 -32.94 -23.39
CA PHE A 57 -28.12 -31.54 -23.25
C PHE A 57 -27.14 -30.65 -24.01
N SER A 58 -27.62 -30.01 -25.07
CA SER A 58 -26.85 -29.08 -25.90
C SER A 58 -26.77 -27.71 -25.23
N VAL A 59 -25.67 -27.43 -24.52
CA VAL A 59 -25.32 -26.09 -24.06
C VAL A 59 -24.47 -25.41 -25.15
N PRO A 60 -24.72 -24.13 -25.51
CA PRO A 60 -23.87 -23.42 -26.46
C PRO A 60 -22.46 -23.27 -25.88
N LYS A 61 -21.49 -24.01 -26.44
CA LYS A 61 -20.06 -23.78 -26.16
C LYS A 61 -19.65 -22.44 -26.76
N ARG A 62 -19.80 -21.35 -26.01
CA ARG A 62 -19.12 -20.10 -26.32
C ARG A 62 -17.64 -20.30 -25.98
N SER A 63 -16.88 -20.77 -26.95
CA SER A 63 -15.43 -20.90 -26.83
C SER A 63 -14.82 -19.52 -26.68
N PHE A 64 -14.23 -19.26 -25.51
CA PHE A 64 -13.29 -18.16 -25.36
C PHE A 64 -12.02 -18.54 -26.14
N SER A 65 -11.97 -18.16 -27.41
CA SER A 65 -10.72 -18.20 -28.16
C SER A 65 -9.80 -17.14 -27.58
N CYS A 66 -8.87 -17.56 -26.73
CA CYS A 66 -7.66 -16.81 -26.52
C CYS A 66 -6.93 -16.79 -27.87
N LYS A 67 -7.19 -15.76 -28.68
CA LYS A 67 -6.34 -15.43 -29.81
C LYS A 67 -5.04 -14.93 -29.21
N SER A 68 -4.05 -15.80 -29.10
CA SER A 68 -2.67 -15.34 -29.15
C SER A 68 -2.51 -14.62 -30.49
N GLN A 69 -2.49 -13.29 -30.47
CA GLN A 69 -1.92 -12.54 -31.58
C GLN A 69 -0.42 -12.83 -31.55
N ALA A 70 -0.04 -13.94 -32.18
CA ALA A 70 1.29 -14.06 -32.74
C ALA A 70 1.35 -12.99 -33.84
N THR A 71 1.99 -11.86 -33.52
CA THR A 71 2.13 -10.71 -34.40
C THR A 71 2.76 -11.14 -35.71
N ASP A 72 2.26 -10.62 -36.83
CA ASP A 72 2.91 -10.81 -38.13
C ASP A 72 4.38 -10.33 -38.04
N PRO A 73 5.34 -11.04 -38.64
CA PRO A 73 6.77 -10.73 -38.52
C PRO A 73 7.21 -9.51 -39.36
N SER A 74 6.29 -8.57 -39.65
CA SER A 74 6.49 -7.41 -40.51
C SER A 74 6.44 -6.05 -39.80
N ASP A 75 6.23 -5.99 -38.48
CA ASP A 75 6.39 -4.76 -37.70
C ASP A 75 7.81 -4.62 -37.15
N HIS A 76 8.70 -4.07 -37.99
CA HIS A 76 10.06 -3.68 -37.63
C HIS A 76 10.08 -2.46 -36.68
N ASN A 77 9.72 -2.64 -35.40
CA ASN A 77 10.17 -1.72 -34.34
C ASN A 77 10.08 -2.24 -32.89
N SER A 78 9.35 -3.33 -32.60
CA SER A 78 9.23 -3.89 -31.25
C SER A 78 10.47 -4.70 -30.84
N THR A 79 11.57 -4.02 -30.53
CA THR A 79 12.75 -4.70 -29.94
C THR A 79 12.43 -5.15 -28.51
N PRO A 80 12.41 -6.46 -28.19
CA PRO A 80 11.98 -6.95 -26.86
C PRO A 80 12.89 -6.52 -25.70
N ASN A 81 14.05 -5.94 -26.02
CA ASN A 81 15.09 -5.52 -25.08
C ASN A 81 15.14 -4.00 -24.83
N LYS A 82 14.31 -3.18 -25.50
CA LYS A 82 14.29 -1.74 -25.23
C LYS A 82 13.79 -1.48 -23.80
N VAL A 83 14.62 -0.84 -22.99
CA VAL A 83 14.24 -0.34 -21.67
C VAL A 83 13.71 1.07 -21.83
N GLN A 84 12.56 1.34 -21.21
CA GLN A 84 12.01 2.68 -21.05
C GLN A 84 12.08 3.08 -19.58
N GLU A 85 12.55 4.30 -19.32
CA GLU A 85 12.60 4.84 -17.96
C GLU A 85 11.36 5.69 -17.66
N LEU A 86 10.74 5.44 -16.51
CA LEU A 86 9.62 6.22 -15.98
C LEU A 86 10.00 6.68 -14.56
N TYR A 87 9.85 7.97 -14.30
CA TYR A 87 10.22 8.60 -13.04
C TYR A 87 8.98 9.04 -12.28
N ILE A 88 8.86 8.66 -11.01
CA ILE A 88 7.67 8.90 -10.21
C ILE A 88 8.05 9.32 -8.79
N TYR A 89 7.36 10.33 -8.27
CA TYR A 89 7.40 10.72 -6.87
C TYR A 89 6.20 10.15 -6.12
N GLU A 90 6.46 9.46 -5.00
CA GLU A 90 5.44 9.07 -4.03
C GLU A 90 5.53 9.98 -2.81
N LEU A 91 4.44 10.70 -2.54
CA LEU A 91 4.33 11.68 -1.46
C LEU A 91 3.19 11.29 -0.51
N ASN A 92 3.52 11.10 0.78
CA ASN A 92 2.52 10.99 1.83
C ASN A 92 2.18 12.38 2.37
N GLU A 93 1.11 12.96 1.84
CA GLU A 93 0.59 14.28 2.25
C GLU A 93 -0.24 14.24 3.54
N ARG A 94 -0.27 13.09 4.24
CA ARG A 94 -0.91 12.87 5.56
C ARG A 94 -2.44 13.02 5.58
N ASP A 95 -3.07 13.07 4.42
CA ASP A 95 -4.51 13.26 4.23
C ASP A 95 -5.28 11.95 3.93
N ARG A 96 -4.58 10.81 3.85
CA ARG A 96 -5.14 9.48 3.48
C ARG A 96 -5.34 8.50 4.63
N GLY A 97 -5.01 8.89 5.87
CA GLY A 97 -4.94 7.94 7.00
C GLY A 97 -3.86 6.86 6.84
N SER A 98 -2.85 7.12 5.98
CA SER A 98 -1.77 6.21 5.61
C SER A 98 -0.44 6.62 6.26
N PRO A 99 0.42 5.68 6.68
CA PRO A 99 0.18 4.23 6.73
C PRO A 99 -0.61 3.80 7.98
N ALA A 100 -1.22 2.62 7.93
CA ALA A 100 -1.82 1.98 9.10
C ALA A 100 -0.84 0.96 9.71
N TYR A 101 -0.18 1.29 10.84
CA TYR A 101 0.74 0.35 11.49
C TYR A 101 -0.01 -0.66 12.38
N LEU A 102 -0.06 -1.91 11.95
CA LEU A 102 -0.70 -3.02 12.67
C LEU A 102 0.36 -3.82 13.44
N ARG A 103 0.47 -3.55 14.75
CA ARG A 103 1.43 -4.18 15.66
C ARG A 103 1.02 -5.60 16.08
N LEU A 104 0.91 -6.51 15.11
CA LEU A 104 0.45 -7.88 15.33
C LEU A 104 1.44 -8.73 16.13
N SER A 105 2.73 -8.37 16.16
CA SER A 105 3.75 -9.03 16.97
C SER A 105 3.55 -8.87 18.48
N GLN A 106 2.76 -7.87 18.90
CA GLN A 106 2.53 -7.47 20.30
C GLN A 106 3.82 -7.10 21.08
N LYS A 107 4.92 -6.82 20.38
CA LYS A 107 6.21 -6.45 20.98
C LYS A 107 6.38 -4.92 21.07
N GLN A 108 7.25 -4.48 21.98
CA GLN A 108 7.60 -3.06 22.12
C GLN A 108 8.47 -2.56 20.96
N VAL A 109 9.36 -3.42 20.45
CA VAL A 109 10.19 -3.15 19.27
C VAL A 109 9.52 -3.77 18.05
N ASN A 110 9.52 -3.02 16.93
CA ASN A 110 9.09 -3.47 15.61
C ASN A 110 9.63 -4.89 15.35
N SER A 111 8.75 -5.84 15.02
CA SER A 111 9.11 -7.26 14.93
C SER A 111 8.42 -7.99 13.78
N LEU A 112 9.04 -9.08 13.32
CA LEU A 112 8.52 -9.99 12.29
C LEU A 112 7.01 -10.25 12.47
N GLY A 113 6.25 -9.98 11.41
CA GLY A 113 4.79 -10.17 11.36
C GLY A 113 3.95 -8.93 11.70
N ASP A 114 4.55 -7.81 12.12
CA ASP A 114 3.84 -6.51 12.06
C ASP A 114 3.53 -6.16 10.60
N LEU A 115 2.34 -5.61 10.35
CA LEU A 115 1.84 -5.30 9.00
C LEU A 115 1.61 -3.81 8.83
N VAL A 116 1.89 -3.29 7.65
CA VAL A 116 1.74 -1.87 7.32
C VAL A 116 1.03 -1.72 5.97
N PRO A 117 -0.31 -1.80 5.94
CA PRO A 117 -1.09 -1.33 4.79
C PRO A 117 -0.89 0.18 4.57
N PHE A 118 -0.74 0.59 3.31
CA PHE A 118 -0.49 1.99 2.96
C PHE A 118 -1.08 2.38 1.60
N SER A 119 -1.31 3.68 1.42
CA SER A 119 -1.62 4.31 0.14
C SER A 119 -1.20 5.78 0.19
N ASN A 120 -0.31 6.19 -0.70
CA ASN A 120 0.20 7.56 -0.79
C ASN A 120 -0.08 8.14 -2.20
N LYS A 121 0.11 9.45 -2.40
CA LYS A 121 -0.14 10.09 -3.70
C LYS A 121 1.05 9.93 -4.64
N LEU A 122 0.77 9.79 -5.93
CA LEU A 122 1.79 9.71 -6.99
C LEU A 122 1.78 10.94 -7.88
N TYR A 123 2.98 11.40 -8.21
CA TYR A 123 3.26 12.51 -9.12
C TYR A 123 4.29 12.12 -10.18
N THR A 124 4.26 12.78 -11.33
CA THR A 124 5.31 12.69 -12.37
C THR A 124 6.68 13.07 -11.82
N GLY A 125 7.75 12.61 -12.48
CA GLY A 125 9.13 12.91 -12.10
C GLY A 125 9.50 14.40 -12.13
N ASP A 126 8.82 15.20 -12.96
CA ASP A 126 8.94 16.67 -12.96
C ASP A 126 8.16 17.37 -11.85
N LEU A 127 7.36 16.62 -11.07
CA LEU A 127 6.47 17.10 -10.00
C LEU A 127 5.30 18.00 -10.49
N GLU A 128 5.05 18.08 -11.80
CA GLU A 128 4.05 18.96 -12.41
C GLU A 128 2.65 18.35 -12.52
N LYS A 129 2.51 17.01 -12.50
CA LYS A 129 1.21 16.32 -12.63
C LYS A 129 0.95 15.32 -11.51
N ARG A 130 -0.26 15.34 -10.96
CA ARG A 130 -0.82 14.26 -10.13
C ARG A 130 -1.23 13.10 -11.04
N VAL A 131 -0.62 11.93 -10.87
CA VAL A 131 -0.90 10.73 -11.69
C VAL A 131 -1.79 9.72 -10.99
N GLY A 132 -1.68 9.57 -9.67
CA GLY A 132 -2.57 8.65 -8.96
C GLY A 132 -2.17 8.35 -7.52
N ILE A 133 -2.09 7.06 -7.18
CA ILE A 133 -1.75 6.56 -5.84
C ILE A 133 -0.91 5.29 -5.88
N THR A 134 -0.13 5.06 -4.82
CA THR A 134 0.24 3.69 -4.42
C THR A 134 -0.90 3.05 -3.63
N SER A 135 -0.99 1.73 -3.66
CA SER A 135 -1.83 0.96 -2.72
C SER A 135 -1.26 -0.44 -2.52
N GLY A 136 -1.11 -0.86 -1.27
CA GLY A 136 -0.67 -2.21 -0.93
C GLY A 136 -0.25 -2.36 0.52
N ILE A 137 0.71 -3.26 0.76
CA ILE A 137 1.11 -3.67 2.11
C ILE A 137 2.62 -3.91 2.20
N CYS A 138 3.20 -3.48 3.32
CA CYS A 138 4.53 -3.85 3.77
C CYS A 138 4.42 -4.84 4.95
N ILE A 139 5.14 -5.95 4.87
CA ILE A 139 5.24 -6.97 5.92
C ILE A 139 6.61 -6.79 6.59
N LEU A 140 6.64 -6.52 7.89
CA LEU A 140 7.90 -6.35 8.60
C LEU A 140 8.63 -7.69 8.72
N ILE A 141 9.90 -7.71 8.30
CA ILE A 141 10.78 -8.89 8.35
C ILE A 141 11.72 -8.81 9.55
N GLU A 142 12.46 -7.71 9.68
CA GLU A 142 13.47 -7.52 10.72
C GLU A 142 13.62 -6.02 11.06
N HIS A 143 13.75 -5.71 12.34
CA HIS A 143 14.22 -4.42 12.82
C HIS A 143 15.74 -4.45 12.95
N LYS A 144 16.43 -3.38 12.52
CA LYS A 144 17.88 -3.23 12.53
C LYS A 144 18.31 -2.03 13.37
N PRO A 145 18.58 -2.23 14.67
CA PRO A 145 19.02 -1.15 15.57
C PRO A 145 20.28 -0.43 15.06
N GLU A 146 21.22 -1.16 14.47
CA GLU A 146 22.48 -0.66 13.94
C GLU A 146 22.33 0.22 12.69
N LYS A 147 21.24 0.02 11.93
CA LYS A 147 20.83 0.88 10.81
C LYS A 147 19.79 1.93 11.21
N LYS A 148 19.29 1.90 12.45
CA LYS A 148 18.16 2.72 12.96
C LYS A 148 16.92 2.64 12.07
N GLY A 149 16.62 1.44 11.56
CA GLY A 149 15.57 1.25 10.58
C GLY A 149 15.05 -0.18 10.52
N ASP A 150 14.17 -0.41 9.58
CA ASP A 150 13.44 -1.67 9.40
C ASP A 150 13.63 -2.21 7.97
N ARG A 151 13.48 -3.52 7.81
CA ARG A 151 13.33 -4.20 6.53
C ARG A 151 11.92 -4.75 6.40
N TYR A 152 11.24 -4.36 5.32
CA TYR A 152 9.96 -4.89 4.92
C TYR A 152 10.09 -5.71 3.63
N GLU A 153 9.23 -6.72 3.48
CA GLU A 153 8.82 -7.23 2.17
C GLU A 153 7.57 -6.45 1.76
N ALA A 154 7.59 -5.82 0.60
CA ALA A 154 6.52 -4.95 0.12
C ALA A 154 5.84 -5.54 -1.11
N ILE A 155 4.51 -5.51 -1.13
CA ILE A 155 3.65 -5.95 -2.24
C ILE A 155 2.60 -4.86 -2.47
N TYR A 156 2.70 -4.15 -3.58
CA TYR A 156 1.85 -2.98 -3.86
C TYR A 156 1.79 -2.66 -5.36
N SER A 157 0.87 -1.77 -5.72
CA SER A 157 0.68 -1.29 -7.09
C SER A 157 0.69 0.23 -7.17
N PHE A 158 1.18 0.74 -8.29
CA PHE A 158 1.15 2.14 -8.70
C PHE A 158 0.02 2.33 -9.70
N TYR A 159 -0.97 3.17 -9.37
CA TYR A 159 -2.12 3.44 -10.22
C TYR A 159 -1.96 4.77 -10.95
N PHE A 160 -2.25 4.77 -12.25
CA PHE A 160 -2.05 5.87 -13.18
C PHE A 160 -3.35 6.24 -13.91
N GLY A 161 -4.48 6.29 -13.19
CA GLY A 161 -5.78 6.65 -13.77
C GLY A 161 -6.15 5.75 -14.95
N ASP A 162 -6.57 6.36 -16.07
CA ASP A 162 -6.96 5.64 -17.29
C ASP A 162 -5.81 4.86 -17.95
N TYR A 163 -4.54 5.17 -17.63
CA TYR A 163 -3.39 4.43 -18.18
C TYR A 163 -3.24 3.03 -17.59
N GLY A 164 -3.87 2.74 -16.45
CA GLY A 164 -3.81 1.44 -15.77
C GLY A 164 -2.89 1.46 -14.54
N HIS A 165 -2.19 0.35 -14.29
CA HIS A 165 -1.34 0.22 -13.11
C HIS A 165 -0.10 -0.65 -13.38
N ILE A 166 0.93 -0.48 -12.54
CA ILE A 166 2.10 -1.35 -12.45
C ILE A 166 2.11 -2.01 -11.07
N ALA A 167 2.25 -3.34 -11.01
CA ALA A 167 2.40 -4.09 -9.77
C ALA A 167 3.88 -4.38 -9.48
N VAL A 168 4.27 -4.31 -8.21
CA VAL A 168 5.65 -4.59 -7.75
C VAL A 168 5.68 -5.47 -6.52
N GLN A 169 6.80 -6.20 -6.37
CA GLN A 169 7.13 -6.95 -5.17
C GLN A 169 8.62 -6.87 -4.86
N GLY A 170 8.97 -6.75 -3.57
CA GLY A 170 10.35 -6.95 -3.11
C GLY A 170 10.72 -6.14 -1.86
N PRO A 171 12.02 -5.96 -1.60
CA PRO A 171 12.50 -5.35 -0.37
C PRO A 171 12.23 -3.85 -0.33
N TYR A 172 11.70 -3.38 0.79
CA TYR A 172 11.70 -1.98 1.18
C TYR A 172 12.51 -1.81 2.47
N LEU A 173 13.60 -1.05 2.40
CA LEU A 173 14.50 -0.77 3.51
C LEU A 173 14.37 0.70 3.89
N THR A 174 14.13 1.00 5.17
CA THR A 174 13.93 2.40 5.61
C THR A 174 15.24 3.21 5.72
N TYR A 175 16.36 2.61 5.30
CA TYR A 175 17.72 3.08 5.61
C TYR A 175 18.69 3.04 4.41
N GLU A 176 18.31 2.49 3.26
CA GLU A 176 19.09 2.49 2.01
C GLU A 176 18.19 2.23 0.79
N ASP A 177 18.63 2.66 -0.40
CA ASP A 177 17.93 2.42 -1.68
C ASP A 177 17.73 0.91 -1.95
N THR A 178 16.62 0.53 -2.59
CA THR A 178 16.35 -0.86 -2.99
C THR A 178 15.96 -0.98 -4.46
N TYR A 179 15.89 -2.22 -4.95
CA TYR A 179 15.22 -2.56 -6.20
C TYR A 179 14.10 -3.56 -5.91
N LEU A 180 12.92 -3.31 -6.48
CA LEU A 180 11.77 -4.21 -6.44
C LEU A 180 11.53 -4.78 -7.85
N ALA A 181 11.04 -6.01 -7.92
CA ALA A 181 10.65 -6.63 -9.17
C ALA A 181 9.32 -6.03 -9.66
N ILE A 182 9.24 -5.73 -10.95
CA ILE A 182 7.96 -5.42 -11.61
C ILE A 182 7.31 -6.75 -11.97
N THR A 183 6.15 -7.03 -11.37
CA THR A 183 5.46 -8.32 -11.47
C THR A 183 4.38 -8.35 -12.54
N GLY A 184 4.01 -7.18 -13.09
CA GLY A 184 3.06 -7.04 -14.19
C GLY A 184 2.40 -5.66 -14.20
N GLY A 185 1.38 -5.50 -15.03
CA GLY A 185 0.61 -4.27 -15.14
C GLY A 185 -0.63 -4.43 -16.02
N SER A 186 -1.38 -3.34 -16.19
CA SER A 186 -2.60 -3.28 -17.02
C SER A 186 -2.64 -2.00 -17.85
N GLY A 187 -3.54 -1.95 -18.83
CA GLY A 187 -3.69 -0.77 -19.70
C GLY A 187 -2.45 -0.62 -20.58
N ILE A 188 -1.82 0.56 -20.60
CA ILE A 188 -0.57 0.76 -21.36
C ILE A 188 0.60 -0.06 -20.79
N PHE A 189 0.46 -0.58 -19.56
CA PHE A 189 1.44 -1.40 -18.86
C PHE A 189 1.14 -2.91 -18.95
N GLU A 190 0.21 -3.34 -19.82
CA GLU A 190 -0.04 -4.78 -20.04
C GLU A 190 1.24 -5.47 -20.56
N GLY A 191 1.61 -6.60 -19.93
CA GLY A 191 2.83 -7.33 -20.27
C GLY A 191 4.14 -6.73 -19.73
N VAL A 192 4.08 -5.64 -18.96
CA VAL A 192 5.29 -4.98 -18.43
C VAL A 192 6.09 -5.90 -17.50
N SER A 193 7.42 -5.81 -17.63
CA SER A 193 8.38 -6.50 -16.78
C SER A 193 9.60 -5.62 -16.53
N GLY A 194 10.45 -6.03 -15.58
CA GLY A 194 11.69 -5.32 -15.24
C GLY A 194 11.85 -5.14 -13.73
N GLN A 195 12.43 -4.00 -13.35
CA GLN A 195 12.66 -3.64 -11.96
C GLN A 195 12.41 -2.14 -11.75
N VAL A 196 12.09 -1.75 -10.53
CA VAL A 196 12.01 -0.35 -10.12
C VAL A 196 13.04 -0.10 -9.01
N LYS A 197 13.83 0.97 -9.14
CA LYS A 197 14.66 1.50 -8.07
C LYS A 197 13.78 2.32 -7.12
N LEU A 198 13.82 2.04 -5.83
CA LEU A 198 13.21 2.83 -4.77
C LEU A 198 14.31 3.65 -4.09
N GLN A 199 14.12 4.97 -4.04
CA GLN A 199 15.02 5.90 -3.34
C GLN A 199 14.28 6.63 -2.22
N GLN A 200 14.70 6.40 -0.98
CA GLN A 200 14.08 7.03 0.19
C GLN A 200 14.66 8.44 0.41
N ILE A 201 13.87 9.48 0.13
CA ILE A 201 14.32 10.88 0.30
C ILE A 201 14.12 11.37 1.73
N VAL A 202 12.89 11.24 2.23
CA VAL A 202 12.51 11.62 3.59
C VAL A 202 11.59 10.54 4.14
N PHE A 203 12.08 9.68 5.02
CA PHE A 203 11.27 8.62 5.61
C PHE A 203 10.20 9.20 6.57
N PRO A 204 8.93 8.72 6.54
CA PRO A 204 8.26 7.88 5.55
C PRO A 204 7.43 8.70 4.52
N PHE A 205 7.79 9.96 4.26
CA PHE A 205 6.95 10.94 3.56
C PHE A 205 7.25 11.14 2.08
N LYS A 206 8.50 10.95 1.63
CA LYS A 206 8.94 11.23 0.26
C LYS A 206 9.83 10.12 -0.26
N ILE A 207 9.40 9.47 -1.35
CA ILE A 207 10.12 8.41 -2.06
C ILE A 207 10.16 8.78 -3.55
N PHE A 208 11.28 8.53 -4.22
CA PHE A 208 11.42 8.65 -5.66
C PHE A 208 11.68 7.28 -6.29
N TYR A 209 11.07 7.04 -7.43
CA TYR A 209 11.13 5.78 -8.15
C TYR A 209 11.68 5.99 -9.57
N THR A 210 12.63 5.15 -9.95
CA THR A 210 13.05 4.98 -11.36
C THR A 210 12.66 3.58 -11.81
N PHE A 211 11.63 3.50 -12.64
CA PHE A 211 11.20 2.26 -13.27
C PHE A 211 12.04 1.97 -14.51
N TYR A 212 12.47 0.72 -14.68
CA TYR A 212 13.16 0.22 -15.87
C TYR A 212 12.24 -0.76 -16.60
N LEU A 213 11.31 -0.21 -17.39
CA LEU A 213 10.20 -0.94 -18.02
C LEU A 213 10.66 -1.67 -19.28
N LYS A 214 10.18 -2.90 -19.46
CA LYS A 214 10.40 -3.75 -20.65
C LYS A 214 9.08 -4.40 -21.07
N GLY A 215 8.97 -4.74 -22.36
CA GLY A 215 7.84 -5.51 -22.89
C GLY A 215 6.59 -4.70 -23.24
N ILE A 216 6.66 -3.37 -23.22
CA ILE A 216 5.55 -2.46 -23.54
C ILE A 216 5.90 -1.52 -24.69
N GLY A 217 4.86 -0.94 -25.33
CA GLY A 217 5.01 0.12 -26.33
C GLY A 217 5.50 1.45 -25.73
N GLU A 218 5.77 2.45 -26.57
CA GLU A 218 6.26 3.76 -26.11
C GLU A 218 5.29 4.41 -25.10
N LEU A 219 5.84 4.94 -24.01
CA LEU A 219 5.06 5.66 -23.01
C LEU A 219 4.46 6.97 -23.56
N PRO A 220 3.25 7.37 -23.12
CA PRO A 220 2.67 8.68 -23.41
C PRO A 220 3.62 9.82 -23.03
N ALA A 221 3.73 10.83 -23.89
CA ALA A 221 4.69 11.93 -23.72
C ALA A 221 4.53 12.69 -22.38
N GLU A 222 3.33 12.78 -21.81
CA GLU A 222 3.13 13.43 -20.50
C GLU A 222 3.65 12.64 -19.30
N LEU A 223 4.02 11.36 -19.47
CA LEU A 223 4.70 10.55 -18.46
C LEU A 223 6.23 10.53 -18.68
N VAL A 224 6.71 10.91 -19.86
CA VAL A 224 8.13 10.93 -20.23
C VAL A 224 8.72 12.33 -19.95
N CYS A 225 8.81 12.65 -18.67
CA CYS A 225 9.35 13.91 -18.17
C CYS A 225 10.85 13.82 -17.84
N LYS A 226 11.56 14.96 -17.85
CA LYS A 226 12.88 15.08 -17.22
C LYS A 226 12.67 15.22 -15.70
N PRO A 227 13.19 14.32 -14.85
CA PRO A 227 12.90 14.37 -13.43
C PRO A 227 13.59 15.55 -12.74
N VAL A 228 12.92 16.11 -11.72
CA VAL A 228 13.55 16.94 -10.69
C VAL A 228 14.44 16.03 -9.83
N GLU A 229 15.65 16.48 -9.50
CA GLU A 229 16.61 15.71 -8.70
C GLU A 229 16.05 15.45 -7.29
N PRO A 230 16.10 14.21 -6.77
CA PRO A 230 15.50 13.88 -5.47
C PRO A 230 16.29 14.48 -4.30
N HIS A 231 15.71 15.48 -3.64
CA HIS A 231 16.26 16.09 -2.41
C HIS A 231 15.16 16.37 -1.38
N PRO A 232 15.46 16.53 -0.07
CA PRO A 232 14.43 16.65 0.98
C PRO A 232 13.40 17.78 0.81
N GLY A 233 13.76 18.81 0.05
CA GLY A 233 12.94 19.99 -0.23
C GLY A 233 12.05 19.91 -1.48
N VAL A 234 12.07 18.80 -2.24
CA VAL A 234 11.17 18.63 -3.39
C VAL A 234 9.72 18.60 -2.96
N GLU A 235 8.84 19.25 -3.72
CA GLU A 235 7.41 19.32 -3.47
C GLU A 235 6.66 19.28 -4.81
N ALA A 236 5.52 18.59 -4.87
CA ALA A 236 4.61 18.70 -6.02
C ALA A 236 4.16 20.15 -6.21
N THR A 237 3.99 20.59 -7.47
CA THR A 237 3.56 21.96 -7.79
C THR A 237 2.22 22.30 -7.13
N PRO A 238 1.93 23.59 -6.84
CA PRO A 238 0.65 23.99 -6.26
C PRO A 238 -0.55 23.50 -7.09
N ALA A 239 -0.46 23.58 -8.42
CA ALA A 239 -1.50 23.11 -9.35
C ALA A 239 -1.70 21.58 -9.27
N ALA A 240 -0.62 20.79 -9.21
CA ALA A 240 -0.70 19.34 -9.06
C ALA A 240 -1.30 18.92 -7.72
N LYS A 241 -0.95 19.62 -6.63
CA LYS A 241 -1.53 19.40 -5.29
C LYS A 241 -3.01 19.78 -5.23
N ALA A 242 -3.38 20.90 -5.85
CA ALA A 242 -4.77 21.33 -6.01
C ALA A 242 -5.57 20.46 -7.00
N CYS A 243 -4.91 19.54 -7.71
CA CYS A 243 -5.49 18.69 -8.75
C CYS A 243 -6.19 19.52 -9.86
N GLU A 244 -5.55 20.62 -10.27
CA GLU A 244 -6.05 21.46 -11.36
C GLU A 244 -6.07 20.67 -12.69
N PRO A 245 -7.06 20.86 -13.59
CA PRO A 245 -7.27 19.99 -14.75
C PRO A 245 -6.08 19.81 -15.71
N HIS A 246 -5.15 20.77 -15.75
CA HIS A 246 -3.93 20.69 -16.56
C HIS A 246 -2.79 19.93 -15.85
N ALA A 247 -2.80 19.95 -14.52
CA ALA A 247 -1.82 19.36 -13.61
C ALA A 247 -2.28 17.98 -13.07
N THR A 248 -3.18 17.32 -13.80
CA THR A 248 -3.61 15.93 -13.59
C THR A 248 -3.55 15.18 -14.92
N ILE A 249 -3.42 13.85 -14.85
CA ILE A 249 -3.69 12.97 -16.00
C ILE A 249 -5.19 12.64 -16.09
N PRO A 250 -5.68 12.06 -17.21
CA PRO A 250 -7.07 11.59 -17.32
C PRO A 250 -7.46 10.62 -16.20
N ASN A 251 -8.54 10.95 -15.49
CA ASN A 251 -9.10 10.18 -14.38
C ASN A 251 -8.06 9.67 -13.36
N PHE A 252 -7.12 10.53 -12.96
CA PHE A 252 -6.07 10.20 -11.98
C PHE A 252 -6.66 9.48 -10.75
N THR A 253 -5.98 8.43 -10.29
CA THR A 253 -6.49 7.62 -9.17
C THR A 253 -6.37 8.37 -7.84
N ASN A 254 -7.39 8.31 -7.00
CA ASN A 254 -7.40 8.99 -5.69
C ASN A 254 -7.98 8.09 -4.60
#